data_AF-A0A1E7FIL7-F1
#
_entry.id   AF-A0A1E7FIL7-F1
#
_cell.length_a   1.000
_cell.length_b   1.000
_cell.length_c   1.000
_cell.angle_alpha   90.00
_cell.angle_beta   90.00
_cell.angle_gamma   90.00
#
_symmetry.space_group_name_H-M   'P 1'
#
loop_
_entity.id
_entity.type
_entity.pdbx_description
1 polymer ?
#
loop_
_entity_poly.entity_id
_entity_poly.type
_entity_poly.pdbx_seq_one_letter_code
_entity_poly.pdbx_strand_id
1 'polypeptide(L)'
;MKGVPCDYSVLYLVCLFVSLCGHNALRSELITTWPAANWVFNEASKGSVYDGMLENFDAGKCGGLVGGKGDLLASTPLMNKFCVRNLVDTNTILLEKPVAFPACKDIVAGISYWIYEAERKGIVFESYQDASQPPQVCQVSIYDNDADGVQDDLRRLTIANFALPLLTVVLCCLIATILQLRHKAIVHHRRSHYKKDSTSKTNTLRDNEDITILPTSFDNTFSNNNQQDQHDGDQLFVVQPVLSPVLVEDIVTPYNSDTILKTFQDIQNYQKNLVELLVTQQQQQQQQQQHQQQHPQQRQRQQK
;
A
#
# COMPACT_ATOMS: atom_id res chain seq x y z
N MET A 1 17.62 8.61 2.86
CA MET A 1 17.12 7.36 2.26
C MET A 1 17.05 7.54 0.75
N LYS A 2 17.62 6.62 -0.04
CA LYS A 2 17.44 6.64 -1.50
C LYS A 2 16.08 5.99 -1.75
N GLY A 3 15.14 6.75 -2.29
CA GLY A 3 13.85 6.23 -2.71
C GLY A 3 14.08 5.02 -3.61
N VAL A 4 13.42 3.92 -3.28
CA VAL A 4 13.42 2.70 -4.08
C VAL A 4 12.81 3.11 -5.44
N PRO A 5 13.58 3.12 -6.55
CA PRO A 5 12.97 3.32 -7.86
C PRO A 5 11.93 2.21 -8.03
N CYS A 6 10.85 2.46 -8.76
CA CYS A 6 9.81 1.46 -9.04
C CYS A 6 10.36 0.26 -9.83
N ASP A 7 11.26 -0.52 -9.27
CA ASP A 7 12.01 -1.57 -9.94
C ASP A 7 11.24 -2.89 -9.83
N TYR A 8 10.07 -2.91 -10.45
CA TYR A 8 9.37 -4.12 -10.85
C TYR A 8 8.83 -3.86 -12.25
N SER A 9 9.46 -4.46 -13.26
CA SER A 9 9.22 -4.23 -14.70
C SER A 9 7.76 -4.42 -15.17
N VAL A 10 6.88 -4.94 -14.32
CA VAL A 10 5.44 -5.10 -14.58
C VAL A 10 4.60 -3.92 -14.04
N LEU A 11 5.06 -3.25 -12.97
CA LEU A 11 4.39 -2.06 -12.41
C LEU A 11 4.71 -0.76 -13.18
N TYR A 12 5.84 -0.71 -13.88
CA TYR A 12 6.20 0.43 -14.74
C TYR A 12 5.14 0.68 -15.84
N LEU A 13 4.54 -0.38 -16.37
CA LEU A 13 3.55 -0.30 -17.44
C LEU A 13 2.19 0.20 -16.95
N VAL A 14 1.85 -0.06 -15.69
CA VAL A 14 0.59 0.40 -15.08
C VAL A 14 0.67 1.87 -14.67
N CYS A 15 1.83 2.35 -14.21
CA CYS A 15 2.01 3.76 -13.84
C CYS A 15 1.96 4.74 -15.02
N LEU A 16 2.27 4.30 -16.25
CA LEU A 16 2.33 5.21 -17.40
C LEU A 16 0.95 5.68 -17.91
N PHE A 17 -0.13 4.98 -17.57
CA PHE A 17 -1.46 5.29 -18.10
C PHE A 17 -2.46 5.81 -17.07
N VAL A 18 -2.11 5.80 -15.78
CA VAL A 18 -3.02 6.26 -14.72
C VAL A 18 -2.64 7.68 -14.34
N SER A 19 -3.58 8.62 -14.50
CA SER A 19 -3.44 9.97 -13.98
C SER A 19 -3.62 9.98 -12.46
N LEU A 20 -2.77 10.73 -11.76
CA LEU A 20 -2.76 10.84 -10.30
C LEU A 20 -3.17 12.25 -9.88
N CYS A 21 -4.16 12.36 -8.99
CA CYS A 21 -4.51 13.62 -8.38
C CYS A 21 -3.59 13.90 -7.20
N GLY A 22 -2.82 15.00 -7.29
CA GLY A 22 -1.89 15.40 -6.25
C GLY A 22 -2.32 16.66 -5.51
N HIS A 23 -1.88 16.80 -4.27
CA HIS A 23 -2.03 18.03 -3.50
C HIS A 23 -1.21 19.18 -4.14
N ASN A 24 -1.83 20.34 -4.41
CA ASN A 24 -1.17 21.44 -5.14
C ASN A 24 0.07 22.00 -4.40
N ALA A 25 0.08 21.98 -3.06
CA ALA A 25 1.25 22.39 -2.27
C ALA A 25 2.49 21.49 -2.44
N LEU A 26 2.35 20.30 -3.05
CA LEU A 26 3.46 19.38 -3.37
C LEU A 26 3.74 19.30 -4.87
N ARG A 27 3.17 20.21 -5.68
CA ARG A 27 3.23 20.16 -7.14
C ARG A 27 4.67 20.15 -7.65
N SER A 28 5.52 21.04 -7.15
CA SER A 28 6.92 21.12 -7.53
C SER A 28 7.69 19.83 -7.21
N GLU A 29 7.54 19.32 -5.99
CA GLU A 29 8.24 18.14 -5.51
C GLU A 29 7.79 16.86 -6.22
N LEU A 30 6.48 16.72 -6.47
CA LEU A 30 5.92 15.55 -7.17
C LEU A 30 6.34 15.53 -8.64
N ILE A 31 6.31 16.66 -9.33
CA ILE A 31 6.77 16.75 -10.74
C ILE A 31 8.28 16.49 -10.83
N THR A 32 9.06 17.00 -9.87
CA THR A 32 10.52 16.83 -9.88
C THR A 32 10.92 15.39 -9.57
N THR A 33 10.27 14.76 -8.59
CA THR A 33 10.58 13.38 -8.18
C THR A 33 10.03 12.37 -9.20
N TRP A 34 8.85 12.62 -9.77
CA TRP A 34 8.14 11.71 -10.66
C TRP A 34 7.71 12.41 -11.96
N PRO A 35 8.66 12.81 -12.82
CA PRO A 35 8.37 13.58 -14.03
C PRO A 35 7.60 12.78 -15.09
N ALA A 36 7.68 11.45 -15.05
CA ALA A 36 6.97 10.57 -15.97
C ALA A 36 5.50 10.33 -15.60
N ALA A 37 5.08 10.68 -14.38
CA ALA A 37 3.70 10.49 -13.94
C ALA A 37 2.78 11.59 -14.49
N ASN A 38 1.54 11.22 -14.83
CA ASN A 38 0.53 12.15 -15.32
C ASN A 38 -0.21 12.80 -14.14
N TRP A 39 0.23 13.99 -13.73
CA TRP A 39 -0.30 14.66 -12.56
C TRP A 39 -1.48 15.58 -12.87
N VAL A 40 -2.55 15.48 -12.07
CA VAL A 40 -3.70 16.38 -12.08
C VAL A 40 -3.72 17.14 -10.75
N PHE A 41 -3.50 18.46 -10.80
CA PHE A 41 -3.56 19.32 -9.62
C PHE A 41 -4.83 20.15 -9.67
N ASN A 42 -5.53 20.30 -8.54
CA ASN A 42 -6.67 21.20 -8.46
C ASN A 42 -6.20 22.62 -8.09
N GLU A 43 -6.56 23.60 -8.91
CA GLU A 43 -6.27 25.03 -8.69
C GLU A 43 -7.46 25.77 -8.02
N ALA A 44 -8.63 25.13 -7.93
CA ALA A 44 -9.86 25.75 -7.43
C ALA A 44 -9.90 25.81 -5.90
N SER A 45 -9.77 27.01 -5.36
CA SER A 45 -9.64 27.34 -3.94
C SER A 45 -10.96 27.48 -3.17
N LYS A 46 -12.04 26.81 -3.59
CA LYS A 46 -13.38 27.00 -2.97
C LYS A 46 -13.78 25.97 -1.91
N GLY A 47 -12.85 25.11 -1.47
CA GLY A 47 -13.13 24.09 -0.45
C GLY A 47 -11.87 23.63 0.27
N SER A 48 -11.98 22.54 1.04
CA SER A 48 -10.77 21.89 1.57
C SER A 48 -9.95 21.33 0.40
N VAL A 49 -8.63 21.26 0.55
CA VAL A 49 -7.75 20.85 -0.57
C VAL A 49 -8.12 19.44 -1.08
N TYR A 50 -8.55 18.57 -0.18
CA TYR A 50 -8.99 17.22 -0.51
C TYR A 50 -10.34 17.18 -1.24
N ASP A 51 -11.25 18.14 -1.03
CA ASP A 51 -12.51 18.19 -1.78
C ASP A 51 -12.22 18.34 -3.27
N GLY A 52 -11.29 19.24 -3.60
CA GLY A 52 -10.89 19.45 -4.98
C GLY A 52 -10.24 18.22 -5.62
N MET A 53 -9.47 17.45 -4.85
CA MET A 53 -8.87 16.20 -5.36
C MET A 53 -9.93 15.12 -5.58
N LEU A 54 -10.86 14.98 -4.63
CA LEU A 54 -11.98 14.04 -4.71
C LEU A 54 -12.92 14.37 -5.87
N GLU A 55 -13.20 15.64 -6.13
CA GLU A 55 -14.00 16.08 -7.29
C GLU A 55 -13.36 15.69 -8.62
N ASN A 56 -12.03 15.82 -8.74
CA ASN A 56 -11.31 15.41 -9.95
C ASN A 56 -11.30 13.88 -10.12
N PHE A 57 -11.24 13.13 -9.02
CA PHE A 57 -11.37 11.67 -9.02
C PHE A 57 -12.78 11.24 -9.44
N ASP A 58 -13.82 11.82 -8.84
CA ASP A 58 -15.22 11.54 -9.16
C ASP A 58 -15.56 11.91 -10.62
N ALA A 59 -14.90 12.93 -11.17
CA ALA A 59 -15.00 13.32 -12.57
C ALA A 59 -14.21 12.42 -13.54
N GLY A 60 -13.51 11.40 -13.06
CA GLY A 60 -12.70 10.49 -13.87
C GLY A 60 -11.45 11.12 -14.49
N LYS A 61 -10.98 12.25 -13.95
CA LYS A 61 -9.76 12.91 -14.45
C LYS A 61 -8.49 12.24 -13.94
N CYS A 62 -8.56 11.56 -12.81
CA CYS A 62 -7.49 10.78 -12.21
C CYS A 62 -8.01 9.42 -11.72
N GLY A 63 -7.18 8.39 -11.78
CA GLY A 63 -7.47 7.05 -11.27
C GLY A 63 -6.93 6.77 -9.87
N GLY A 64 -6.13 7.70 -9.31
CA GLY A 64 -5.57 7.60 -7.97
C GLY A 64 -5.41 8.96 -7.30
N LEU A 65 -5.34 8.96 -5.97
CA LEU A 65 -5.11 10.14 -5.15
C LEU A 65 -3.76 10.03 -4.43
N VAL A 66 -3.05 11.15 -4.35
CA VAL A 66 -1.78 11.27 -3.63
C VAL A 66 -1.93 12.37 -2.59
N GLY A 67 -2.00 11.97 -1.32
CA GLY A 67 -2.16 12.87 -0.17
C GLY A 67 -1.37 12.38 1.04
N GLY A 68 -1.25 13.25 2.06
CA GLY A 68 -0.59 12.88 3.31
C GLY A 68 -1.41 11.87 4.11
N LYS A 69 -0.75 10.79 4.57
CA LYS A 69 -1.36 9.79 5.47
C LYS A 69 -1.88 10.45 6.75
N GLY A 70 -1.10 11.36 7.33
CA GLY A 70 -1.48 12.09 8.55
C GLY A 70 -2.76 12.92 8.37
N ASP A 71 -2.93 13.61 7.24
CA ASP A 71 -4.11 14.44 6.99
C ASP A 71 -5.40 13.61 6.84
N LEU A 72 -5.28 12.43 6.22
CA LEU A 72 -6.39 11.48 6.09
C LEU A 72 -6.82 10.93 7.46
N LEU A 73 -5.84 10.47 8.25
CA LEU A 73 -6.09 9.86 9.57
C LEU A 73 -6.57 10.89 10.59
N ALA A 74 -6.10 12.14 10.52
CA ALA A 74 -6.49 13.19 11.45
C ALA A 74 -7.93 13.72 11.25
N SER A 75 -8.61 13.34 10.15
CA SER A 75 -9.90 13.93 9.76
C SER A 75 -10.98 12.89 9.52
N THR A 76 -11.86 12.70 10.52
CA THR A 76 -13.09 11.89 10.41
C THR A 76 -13.94 12.20 9.18
N PRO A 77 -14.26 13.47 8.83
CA PRO A 77 -15.08 13.74 7.65
C PRO A 77 -14.37 13.39 6.35
N LEU A 78 -13.05 13.50 6.29
CA LEU A 78 -12.27 13.12 5.11
C LEU A 78 -12.21 11.60 4.96
N MET A 79 -11.92 10.88 6.03
CA MET A 79 -11.94 9.42 6.07
C MET A 79 -13.31 8.87 5.63
N ASN A 80 -14.42 9.46 6.10
CA ASN A 80 -15.75 9.06 5.65
C ASN A 80 -15.95 9.26 4.14
N LYS A 81 -15.45 10.36 3.56
CA LYS A 81 -15.51 10.60 2.11
C LYS A 81 -14.71 9.56 1.32
N PHE A 82 -13.58 9.09 1.85
CA PHE A 82 -12.78 8.04 1.24
C PHE A 82 -13.52 6.70 1.26
N CYS A 83 -14.17 6.39 2.39
CA CYS A 83 -14.89 5.13 2.55
C CYS A 83 -16.16 5.04 1.70
N VAL A 84 -16.92 6.13 1.55
CA VAL A 84 -18.06 6.17 0.63
C VAL A 84 -17.66 5.85 -0.81
N ARG A 85 -16.42 6.14 -1.19
CA ARG A 85 -15.86 5.89 -2.53
C ARG A 85 -15.12 4.56 -2.65
N ASN A 86 -15.06 3.76 -1.58
CA ASN A 86 -14.25 2.54 -1.50
C ASN A 86 -12.79 2.78 -1.89
N LEU A 87 -12.23 3.93 -1.50
CA LEU A 87 -10.81 4.20 -1.72
C LEU A 87 -9.98 3.35 -0.77
N VAL A 88 -8.95 2.73 -1.33
CA VAL A 88 -8.00 1.88 -0.61
C VAL A 88 -6.66 2.57 -0.57
N ASP A 89 -6.04 2.60 0.62
CA ASP A 89 -4.66 3.03 0.75
C ASP A 89 -3.73 1.94 0.21
N THR A 90 -2.81 2.33 -0.66
CA THR A 90 -1.83 1.42 -1.26
C THR A 90 -0.57 1.27 -0.40
N ASN A 91 -0.45 2.06 0.68
CA ASN A 91 0.75 2.17 1.53
C ASN A 91 2.04 2.47 0.75
N THR A 92 1.92 2.93 -0.50
CA THR A 92 3.08 3.29 -1.31
C THR A 92 3.49 4.72 -1.00
N ILE A 93 4.67 4.87 -0.41
CA ILE A 93 5.25 6.18 -0.09
C ILE A 93 5.84 6.78 -1.36
N LEU A 94 5.18 7.81 -1.90
CA LEU A 94 5.66 8.53 -3.09
C LEU A 94 6.61 9.68 -2.76
N LEU A 95 6.47 10.28 -1.58
CA LEU A 95 7.28 11.40 -1.13
C LEU A 95 7.35 11.41 0.39
N GLU A 96 8.57 11.34 0.93
CA GLU A 96 8.82 11.56 2.35
C GLU A 96 9.16 13.03 2.57
N LYS A 97 8.33 13.73 3.36
CA LYS A 97 8.60 15.10 3.76
C LYS A 97 8.83 15.11 5.28
N PRO A 98 10.07 15.36 5.76
CA PRO A 98 10.32 15.42 7.18
C PRO A 98 9.51 16.59 7.77
N VAL A 99 8.79 16.31 8.85
CA VAL A 99 8.10 17.34 9.62
C VAL A 99 9.13 17.98 10.55
N ALA A 100 9.30 19.29 10.44
CA ALA A 100 10.18 20.06 11.29
C ALA A 100 9.37 21.09 12.08
N PHE A 101 9.71 21.25 13.35
CA PHE A 101 9.16 22.33 14.16
C PHE A 101 9.87 23.65 13.81
N PRO A 102 9.14 24.72 13.49
CA PRO A 102 9.76 26.03 13.38
C PRO A 102 10.27 26.43 14.77
N ALA A 103 11.58 26.61 14.91
CA ALA A 103 12.23 26.96 16.17
C ALA A 103 13.25 28.10 15.94
N CYS A 104 13.36 28.97 16.94
CA CYS A 104 14.39 30.00 16.96
C CYS A 104 15.75 29.38 17.31
N LYS A 105 16.85 30.00 16.84
CA LYS A 105 18.22 29.48 16.98
C LYS A 105 18.67 29.31 18.43
N ASP A 106 18.10 30.09 19.35
CA ASP A 106 18.37 30.08 20.78
C ASP A 106 17.74 28.87 21.49
N ILE A 107 16.60 28.37 21.01
CA ILE A 107 15.88 27.26 21.64
C ILE A 107 16.02 25.92 20.90
N VAL A 108 16.46 25.93 19.64
CA VAL A 108 16.49 24.73 18.79
C VAL A 108 17.33 23.61 19.41
N ALA A 109 18.49 23.92 20.00
CA ALA A 109 19.34 22.92 20.64
C ALA A 109 18.64 22.26 21.84
N GLY A 110 17.90 23.03 22.64
CA GLY A 110 17.11 22.51 23.75
C GLY A 110 15.98 21.61 23.28
N ILE A 111 15.24 22.02 22.24
CA ILE A 111 14.15 21.22 21.67
C ILE A 111 14.70 19.90 21.11
N SER A 112 15.79 19.94 20.34
CA SER A 112 16.42 18.73 19.81
C SER A 112 16.91 17.78 20.91
N TYR A 113 17.51 18.32 21.99
CA TYR A 113 17.91 17.52 23.15
C TYR A 113 16.71 16.82 23.81
N TRP A 114 15.60 17.54 24.00
CA TRP A 114 14.41 16.96 24.63
C TRP A 114 13.69 15.93 23.76
N ILE A 115 13.67 16.13 22.43
CA ILE A 115 13.15 15.12 21.49
C ILE A 115 13.98 13.84 21.60
N TYR A 116 15.32 13.97 21.59
CA TYR A 116 16.23 12.84 21.73
C TYR A 116 16.06 12.11 23.07
N GLU A 117 15.98 12.84 24.19
CA GLU A 117 15.77 12.24 25.51
C GLU A 117 14.37 11.59 25.66
N ALA A 118 13.35 12.13 24.99
CA ALA A 118 12.02 11.51 24.93
C ALA A 118 12.07 10.17 24.18
N GLU A 119 12.72 10.14 23.02
CA GLU A 119 12.90 8.93 22.22
C GLU A 119 13.62 7.83 23.02
N ARG A 120 14.67 8.19 23.77
CA ARG A 120 15.37 7.25 24.67
C ARG A 120 14.50 6.67 25.78
N LYS A 121 13.42 7.35 26.15
CA LYS A 121 12.43 6.88 27.13
C LYS A 121 11.28 6.11 26.47
N GLY A 122 11.37 5.82 25.17
CA GLY A 122 10.33 5.15 24.40
C GLY A 122 9.14 6.05 24.08
N ILE A 123 9.27 7.36 24.28
CA ILE A 123 8.25 8.35 23.95
C ILE A 123 8.52 8.84 22.54
N VAL A 124 7.81 8.25 21.57
CA VAL A 124 7.94 8.57 20.15
C VAL A 124 6.74 9.37 19.66
N PHE A 125 6.93 10.24 18.66
CA PHE A 125 5.87 11.13 18.16
C PHE A 125 4.70 10.33 17.59
N GLU A 126 5.00 9.21 16.94
CA GLU A 126 4.05 8.27 16.35
C GLU A 126 3.05 7.76 17.39
N SER A 127 3.52 7.47 18.62
CA SER A 127 2.64 7.00 19.70
C SER A 127 1.58 8.03 20.10
N TYR A 128 1.94 9.32 20.08
CA TYR A 128 0.97 10.40 20.32
C TYR A 128 0.06 10.60 19.13
N GLN A 129 0.59 10.51 17.91
CA GLN A 129 -0.20 10.61 16.71
C GLN A 129 -1.30 9.55 16.73
N ASP A 130 -0.94 8.29 16.96
CA ASP A 130 -1.85 7.15 17.07
C ASP A 130 -2.89 7.31 18.18
N ALA A 131 -2.47 7.76 19.36
CA ALA A 131 -3.38 8.03 20.48
C ALA A 131 -4.34 9.20 20.22
N SER A 132 -3.94 10.16 19.37
CA SER A 132 -4.74 11.33 19.01
C SER A 132 -5.67 11.11 17.82
N GLN A 133 -5.57 9.95 17.14
CA GLN A 133 -6.40 9.68 15.98
C GLN A 133 -7.87 9.61 16.39
N PRO A 134 -8.78 10.25 15.62
CA PRO A 134 -10.20 10.07 15.84
C PRO A 134 -10.59 8.59 15.64
N PRO A 135 -11.69 8.14 16.26
CA PRO A 135 -12.17 6.78 16.07
C PRO A 135 -12.35 6.48 14.58
N GLN A 136 -11.80 5.36 14.13
CA GLN A 136 -11.89 4.92 12.75
C GLN A 136 -13.35 4.63 12.39
N VAL A 137 -13.89 5.40 11.45
CA VAL A 137 -15.30 5.26 11.00
C VAL A 137 -15.46 4.06 10.08
N CYS A 138 -14.37 3.67 9.44
CA CYS A 138 -14.32 2.62 8.46
C CYS A 138 -12.89 2.10 8.40
N GLN A 139 -12.76 0.80 8.16
CA GLN A 139 -11.48 0.17 7.90
C GLN A 139 -11.06 0.56 6.48
N VAL A 140 -10.45 1.74 6.34
CA VAL A 140 -9.59 1.99 5.17
C VAL A 140 -8.56 0.89 5.26
N SER A 141 -8.60 -0.08 4.35
CA SER A 141 -7.68 -1.21 4.37
C SER A 141 -6.29 -0.69 4.03
N ILE A 142 -5.62 -0.16 5.03
CA ILE A 142 -4.20 0.09 5.05
C ILE A 142 -3.61 -1.33 5.03
N TYR A 143 -3.20 -1.78 3.86
CA TYR A 143 -2.42 -3.02 3.74
C TYR A 143 -1.08 -2.77 4.40
N ASP A 144 -1.01 -2.89 5.74
CA ASP A 144 0.24 -2.84 6.50
C ASP A 144 1.13 -4.00 6.04
N ASN A 145 1.81 -3.79 4.92
CA ASN A 145 2.84 -4.69 4.40
C ASN A 145 4.13 -4.58 5.21
N ASP A 146 4.17 -3.72 6.24
CA ASP A 146 5.38 -3.39 7.01
C ASP A 146 5.33 -3.88 8.46
N ALA A 147 4.25 -4.54 8.90
CA ALA A 147 4.22 -5.22 10.20
C ALA A 147 4.54 -6.71 10.00
N ASP A 148 5.83 -7.00 10.11
CA ASP A 148 6.48 -8.30 10.09
C ASP A 148 6.73 -8.89 8.69
N GLY A 149 8.02 -9.03 8.36
CA GLY A 149 8.53 -9.88 7.29
C GLY A 149 8.26 -11.38 7.49
N VAL A 150 7.09 -11.73 8.03
CA VAL A 150 6.47 -13.03 7.87
C VAL A 150 5.63 -12.92 6.62
N GLN A 151 6.15 -13.51 5.54
CA GLN A 151 5.40 -13.87 4.37
C GLN A 151 3.93 -14.10 4.71
N ASP A 152 3.03 -13.29 4.16
CA ASP A 152 1.60 -13.57 4.12
C ASP A 152 1.33 -14.73 3.13
N ASP A 153 2.06 -15.84 3.31
CA ASP A 153 1.88 -17.16 2.68
C ASP A 153 0.55 -17.79 3.14
N LEU A 154 -0.21 -17.12 4.01
CA LEU A 154 -1.56 -17.47 4.41
C LEU A 154 -2.63 -16.53 3.84
N ARG A 155 -2.39 -15.88 2.69
CA ARG A 155 -3.51 -15.37 1.88
C ARG A 155 -4.46 -16.53 1.60
N ARG A 156 -5.57 -16.59 2.35
CA ARG A 156 -6.55 -17.70 2.32
C ARG A 156 -6.82 -18.05 0.87
N LEU A 157 -6.42 -19.26 0.45
CA LEU A 157 -6.68 -19.74 -0.89
C LEU A 157 -8.19 -19.76 -1.11
N THR A 158 -8.69 -18.75 -1.82
CA THR A 158 -10.09 -18.71 -2.21
C THR A 158 -10.30 -19.74 -3.32
N ILE A 159 -11.50 -20.32 -3.40
CA ILE A 159 -11.83 -21.38 -4.37
C ILE A 159 -11.54 -20.93 -5.81
N ALA A 160 -11.56 -19.63 -6.09
CA ALA A 160 -11.19 -19.05 -7.38
C ALA A 160 -9.73 -19.34 -7.80
N ASN A 161 -8.79 -19.44 -6.85
CA ASN A 161 -7.39 -19.73 -7.16
C ASN A 161 -7.18 -21.19 -7.59
N PHE A 162 -8.12 -22.08 -7.25
CA PHE A 162 -8.13 -23.47 -7.71
C PHE A 162 -8.85 -23.66 -9.06
N ALA A 163 -9.56 -22.64 -9.56
CA ALA A 163 -10.31 -22.76 -10.80
C ALA A 163 -9.39 -23.02 -12.00
N LEU A 164 -8.23 -22.35 -12.07
CA LEU A 164 -7.30 -22.49 -13.19
C LEU A 164 -6.71 -23.91 -13.30
N PRO A 165 -6.12 -24.51 -12.25
CA PRO A 165 -5.66 -25.89 -12.32
C PRO A 165 -6.79 -26.91 -12.50
N LEU A 166 -8.01 -26.65 -12.00
CA LEU A 166 -9.16 -27.53 -12.28
C LEU A 166 -9.58 -27.46 -13.76
N LEU A 167 -9.61 -26.26 -14.35
CA LEU A 167 -9.95 -26.07 -15.76
C LEU A 167 -8.91 -26.72 -16.68
N THR A 168 -7.63 -26.69 -16.34
CA THR A 168 -6.60 -27.39 -17.13
C THR A 168 -6.77 -28.90 -17.07
N VAL A 169 -7.11 -29.47 -15.91
CA VAL A 169 -7.42 -30.91 -15.79
C VAL A 169 -8.63 -31.28 -16.64
N VAL A 170 -9.72 -30.50 -16.57
CA VAL A 170 -10.92 -30.72 -17.39
C VAL A 170 -10.59 -30.65 -18.88
N LEU A 171 -9.80 -29.66 -19.30
CA LEU A 171 -9.37 -29.51 -20.69
C LEU A 171 -8.53 -30.71 -21.15
N CYS A 172 -7.58 -31.17 -20.33
CA CYS A 172 -6.79 -32.37 -20.60
C CYS A 172 -7.66 -33.63 -20.72
N CYS A 173 -8.65 -33.81 -19.85
CA CYS A 173 -9.60 -34.92 -19.92
C CYS A 173 -10.45 -34.89 -21.21
N LEU A 174 -10.88 -33.71 -21.66
CA LEU A 174 -11.60 -33.55 -22.92
C LEU A 174 -10.71 -33.91 -24.12
N ILE A 175 -9.48 -33.43 -24.16
CA ILE A 175 -8.51 -33.75 -25.21
C ILE A 175 -8.25 -35.27 -25.28
N ALA A 176 -8.00 -35.90 -24.13
CA ALA A 176 -7.78 -37.35 -24.06
C ALA A 176 -8.98 -38.14 -24.59
N THR A 177 -10.20 -37.71 -24.25
CA THR A 177 -11.44 -38.34 -24.71
C THR A 177 -11.62 -38.22 -26.23
N ILE A 178 -11.35 -37.04 -26.80
CA ILE A 178 -11.38 -36.80 -28.25
C ILE A 178 -10.36 -37.70 -28.98
N LEU A 179 -9.14 -37.82 -28.44
CA LEU A 179 -8.11 -38.68 -29.00
C LEU A 179 -8.52 -40.16 -28.96
N GLN A 180 -9.11 -40.63 -27.87
CA GLN A 180 -9.61 -42.01 -27.76
C GLN A 180 -10.73 -42.30 -28.76
N LEU A 181 -11.66 -41.37 -28.95
CA LEU A 181 -12.74 -41.51 -29.94
C LEU A 181 -12.18 -41.59 -31.36
N ARG A 182 -11.20 -40.73 -31.70
CA ARG A 182 -10.51 -40.78 -33.00
C ARG A 182 -9.77 -42.11 -33.20
N HIS A 183 -9.04 -42.58 -32.19
CA HIS A 183 -8.32 -43.85 -32.27
C HIS A 183 -9.28 -45.04 -32.50
N LYS A 184 -10.39 -45.10 -31.74
CA LYS A 184 -11.42 -46.13 -31.93
C LYS A 184 -12.04 -46.07 -33.33
N ALA A 185 -12.33 -44.88 -33.85
CA ALA A 185 -12.86 -44.70 -35.20
C ALA A 185 -11.89 -45.19 -36.29
N ILE A 186 -10.59 -44.87 -36.15
CA ILE A 186 -9.55 -45.32 -37.10
C ILE A 186 -9.38 -46.85 -37.06
N VAL A 187 -9.30 -47.45 -35.87
CA VAL A 187 -9.18 -48.91 -35.71
C VAL A 187 -10.42 -49.62 -36.25
N HIS A 188 -11.61 -49.08 -36.01
CA HIS A 188 -12.86 -49.63 -36.54
C HIS A 188 -12.90 -49.59 -38.08
N HIS A 189 -12.49 -48.47 -38.70
CA HIS A 189 -12.38 -48.35 -40.15
C HIS A 189 -11.40 -49.37 -40.75
N ARG A 190 -10.23 -49.58 -40.11
CA ARG A 190 -9.26 -50.59 -40.56
C ARG A 190 -9.81 -52.00 -40.48
N ARG A 191 -10.55 -52.35 -39.42
CA ARG A 191 -11.19 -53.68 -39.28
C ARG A 191 -12.31 -53.91 -40.29
N SER A 192 -13.05 -52.86 -40.67
CA SER A 192 -14.09 -52.95 -41.70
C SER A 192 -13.51 -53.25 -43.09
N HIS A 193 -12.35 -52.67 -43.43
CA HIS A 193 -11.70 -52.90 -44.72
C HIS A 193 -11.10 -54.32 -44.83
N TYR A 194 -10.59 -54.88 -43.74
CA TYR A 194 -9.97 -56.22 -43.75
C TYR A 194 -10.98 -57.36 -43.96
N LYS A 195 -12.28 -57.15 -43.69
CA LYS A 195 -13.31 -58.17 -43.89
C LYS A 195 -13.76 -58.35 -45.35
N LYS A 196 -13.36 -57.47 -46.28
CA LYS A 196 -13.84 -57.50 -47.67
C LYS A 196 -12.96 -58.30 -48.63
N ASP A 197 -11.76 -58.71 -48.24
CA ASP A 197 -10.83 -59.49 -49.09
C ASP A 197 -10.70 -60.98 -48.70
N SER A 198 -11.40 -61.46 -47.67
CA SER A 198 -11.31 -62.85 -47.19
C SER A 198 -12.21 -63.86 -47.96
N THR A 199 -12.51 -63.64 -49.23
CA THR A 199 -13.22 -64.62 -50.08
C THR A 199 -12.42 -65.06 -51.30
N SER A 200 -11.09 -64.97 -51.25
CA SER A 200 -10.27 -65.71 -52.22
C SER A 200 -8.91 -66.09 -51.68
N LYS A 201 -8.72 -67.42 -51.64
CA LYS A 201 -7.44 -68.17 -51.66
C LYS A 201 -6.64 -68.17 -50.36
N THR A 202 -5.87 -69.20 -50.01
CA THR A 202 -5.77 -70.63 -50.33
C THR A 202 -4.74 -71.12 -49.32
N ASN A 203 -4.91 -72.36 -48.84
CA ASN A 203 -3.95 -73.16 -48.09
C ASN A 203 -2.48 -72.84 -48.40
N THR A 204 -1.69 -72.51 -47.37
CA THR A 204 -0.31 -73.04 -47.23
C THR A 204 0.11 -72.95 -45.78
N LEU A 205 0.17 -74.13 -45.18
CA LEU A 205 0.86 -74.51 -43.95
C LEU A 205 2.35 -74.14 -44.07
N ARG A 206 2.89 -73.39 -43.10
CA ARG A 206 4.31 -73.46 -42.78
C ARG A 206 4.57 -72.99 -41.35
N ASP A 207 5.05 -73.94 -40.56
CA ASP A 207 5.71 -73.76 -39.28
C ASP A 207 6.93 -72.84 -39.42
N ASN A 208 7.19 -72.00 -38.41
CA ASN A 208 8.42 -72.03 -37.61
C ASN A 208 8.65 -70.74 -36.80
N GLU A 209 9.14 -70.98 -35.59
CA GLU A 209 10.12 -70.19 -34.79
C GLU A 209 9.68 -68.77 -34.39
N ASP A 210 9.31 -68.54 -33.12
CA ASP A 210 10.22 -68.39 -31.98
C ASP A 210 11.31 -67.34 -32.25
N ILE A 211 11.19 -66.17 -31.62
CA ILE A 211 12.29 -65.29 -31.19
C ILE A 211 11.71 -64.19 -30.30
N THR A 212 12.01 -64.36 -29.03
CA THR A 212 12.05 -63.41 -27.91
C THR A 212 12.90 -62.18 -28.25
N ILE A 213 12.36 -60.96 -28.20
CA ILE A 213 13.18 -59.74 -27.99
C ILE A 213 12.43 -58.72 -27.12
N LEU A 214 12.96 -58.55 -25.90
CA LEU A 214 12.76 -57.44 -24.97
C LEU A 214 13.29 -56.12 -25.57
N PRO A 215 12.63 -54.97 -25.35
CA PRO A 215 13.32 -53.68 -25.26
C PRO A 215 13.15 -53.10 -23.85
N THR A 216 14.22 -53.10 -23.06
CA THR A 216 15.15 -51.96 -22.83
C THR A 216 14.56 -50.86 -21.96
N SER A 217 15.12 -50.82 -20.75
CA SER A 217 15.03 -49.79 -19.72
C SER A 217 15.20 -48.37 -20.27
N PHE A 218 14.34 -47.48 -19.80
CA PHE A 218 14.49 -46.04 -19.93
C PHE A 218 15.50 -45.56 -18.88
N ASP A 219 16.69 -45.15 -19.32
CA ASP A 219 17.65 -44.40 -18.51
C ASP A 219 17.25 -42.91 -18.50
N ASN A 220 16.88 -42.41 -17.31
CA ASN A 220 16.75 -40.98 -17.05
C ASN A 220 18.08 -40.46 -16.51
N THR A 221 19.02 -40.12 -17.39
CA THR A 221 20.19 -39.32 -17.04
C THR A 221 19.82 -37.85 -17.09
N PHE A 222 19.42 -37.29 -15.95
CA PHE A 222 19.24 -35.84 -15.79
C PHE A 222 20.64 -35.21 -15.73
N SER A 223 21.09 -34.65 -16.86
CA SER A 223 22.30 -33.84 -16.93
C SER A 223 22.08 -32.52 -16.20
N ASN A 224 22.79 -32.39 -15.09
CA ASN A 224 23.26 -31.13 -14.52
C ASN A 224 24.02 -30.32 -15.59
N ASN A 225 23.57 -29.09 -15.81
CA ASN A 225 24.27 -27.96 -16.44
C ASN A 225 23.47 -26.74 -15.93
N ASN A 226 23.97 -25.59 -15.51
CA ASN A 226 25.27 -24.96 -15.32
C ASN A 226 24.88 -23.76 -14.41
N GLN A 227 25.58 -23.46 -13.32
CA GLN A 227 26.84 -22.72 -13.29
C GLN A 227 26.67 -21.23 -13.66
N GLN A 228 27.11 -20.38 -12.74
CA GLN A 228 27.35 -18.92 -12.84
C GLN A 228 26.11 -18.02 -12.78
N ASP A 229 26.04 -16.97 -11.94
CA ASP A 229 27.10 -16.03 -11.56
C ASP A 229 27.08 -15.62 -10.09
N GLN A 230 28.27 -15.63 -9.49
CA GLN A 230 28.59 -15.04 -8.20
C GLN A 230 29.23 -13.68 -8.49
N HIS A 231 28.39 -12.64 -8.53
CA HIS A 231 28.86 -11.26 -8.62
C HIS A 231 29.22 -10.77 -7.23
N ASP A 232 30.52 -10.76 -6.92
CA ASP A 232 31.09 -9.90 -5.89
C ASP A 232 30.85 -8.44 -6.31
N GLY A 233 29.80 -7.86 -5.74
CA GLY A 233 29.56 -6.43 -5.77
C GLY A 233 30.31 -5.79 -4.62
N ASP A 234 31.41 -5.11 -4.96
CA ASP A 234 32.08 -4.15 -4.09
C ASP A 234 31.05 -3.33 -3.31
N GLN A 235 31.01 -3.54 -1.99
CA GLN A 235 30.35 -2.62 -1.07
C GLN A 235 31.13 -1.31 -1.08
N LEU A 236 30.78 -0.44 -2.03
CA LEU A 236 31.11 0.96 -1.95
C LEU A 236 30.38 1.49 -0.70
N PHE A 237 31.12 1.62 0.40
CA PHE A 237 30.70 2.40 1.56
C PHE A 237 30.26 3.78 1.06
N VAL A 238 28.95 3.98 0.93
CA VAL A 238 28.38 5.30 0.83
C VAL A 238 28.55 5.88 2.23
N VAL A 239 29.68 6.56 2.41
CA VAL A 239 29.86 7.61 3.39
C VAL A 239 28.60 8.48 3.25
N GLN A 240 27.65 8.31 4.18
CA GLN A 240 26.67 9.35 4.43
C GLN A 240 27.47 10.65 4.55
N PRO A 241 26.97 11.80 4.07
CA PRO A 241 27.53 13.04 4.54
C PRO A 241 27.38 12.99 6.06
N VAL A 242 28.48 12.62 6.73
CA VAL A 242 28.75 12.96 8.10
C VAL A 242 28.58 14.45 8.03
N LEU A 243 27.42 14.92 8.49
CA LEU A 243 27.23 16.30 8.86
C LEU A 243 28.42 16.53 9.74
N SER A 244 29.44 17.20 9.19
CA SER A 244 30.63 17.53 9.93
C SER A 244 30.09 18.12 11.21
N PRO A 245 30.48 17.63 12.41
CA PRO A 245 30.09 18.31 13.62
C PRO A 245 30.53 19.74 13.38
N VAL A 246 29.55 20.63 13.18
CA VAL A 246 29.80 22.05 13.30
C VAL A 246 30.30 22.11 14.72
N LEU A 247 31.62 22.25 14.83
CA LEU A 247 32.29 22.56 16.07
C LEU A 247 31.68 23.91 16.43
N VAL A 248 30.57 23.87 17.16
CA VAL A 248 30.07 24.98 17.95
C VAL A 248 30.99 25.04 19.16
N GLU A 249 32.28 25.24 18.90
CA GLU A 249 33.15 25.86 19.86
C GLU A 249 32.79 27.35 19.81
N ASP A 250 32.45 27.89 20.97
CA ASP A 250 32.22 29.31 21.25
C ASP A 250 30.83 29.90 21.01
N ILE A 251 29.77 29.24 21.51
CA ILE A 251 28.67 29.97 22.19
C ILE A 251 28.23 29.20 23.45
N VAL A 252 29.17 28.98 24.38
CA VAL A 252 28.81 28.71 25.78
C VAL A 252 28.76 30.06 26.49
N THR A 253 27.72 30.85 26.23
CA THR A 253 27.27 31.75 27.29
C THR A 253 26.55 30.85 28.30
N PRO A 254 26.88 30.89 29.60
CA PRO A 254 26.19 30.11 30.60
C PRO A 254 24.74 30.58 30.62
N TYR A 255 23.86 29.85 29.93
CA TYR A 255 22.43 30.05 30.02
C TYR A 255 22.06 29.73 31.46
N ASN A 256 21.70 30.77 32.19
CA ASN A 256 21.31 30.66 33.58
C ASN A 256 20.11 29.68 33.63
N SER A 257 20.24 28.59 34.39
CA SER A 257 19.23 27.54 34.52
C SER A 257 17.85 28.09 34.89
N ASP A 258 17.83 29.25 35.55
CA ASP A 258 16.64 29.99 35.95
C ASP A 258 15.81 30.45 34.74
N THR A 259 16.45 30.81 33.62
CA THR A 259 15.74 31.25 32.41
C THR A 259 15.02 30.07 31.75
N ILE A 260 15.65 28.90 31.70
CA ILE A 260 15.03 27.69 31.13
C ILE A 260 13.84 27.27 32.00
N LEU A 261 14.01 27.24 33.32
CA LEU A 261 12.94 26.87 34.24
C LEU A 261 11.75 27.84 34.16
N LYS A 262 12.03 29.14 34.05
CA LYS A 262 11.00 30.16 33.86
C LYS A 262 10.24 29.96 32.55
N THR A 263 10.93 29.70 31.44
CA THR A 263 10.28 29.41 30.15
C THR A 263 9.39 28.16 30.23
N PHE A 264 9.83 27.10 30.93
CA PHE A 264 9.00 25.92 31.15
C PHE A 264 7.75 26.23 31.98
N GLN A 265 7.88 27.02 33.05
CA GLN A 265 6.72 27.46 33.85
C GLN A 265 5.75 28.32 33.03
N ASP A 266 6.26 29.22 32.19
CA ASP A 266 5.44 30.07 31.33
C ASP A 266 4.67 29.22 30.30
N ILE A 267 5.30 28.20 29.72
CA ILE A 267 4.64 27.24 28.83
C ILE A 267 3.54 26.46 29.57
N GLN A 268 3.80 25.99 30.79
CA GLN A 268 2.80 25.27 31.59
C GLN A 268 1.61 26.16 31.97
N ASN A 269 1.87 27.41 32.36
CA ASN A 269 0.83 28.40 32.66
C ASN A 269 0.00 28.72 31.41
N TYR A 270 0.65 28.84 30.25
CA TYR A 270 -0.04 29.05 28.99
C TYR A 270 -0.97 27.89 28.63
N GLN A 271 -0.51 26.64 28.77
CA GLN A 271 -1.35 25.46 28.53
C GLN A 271 -2.55 25.40 29.49
N LYS A 272 -2.34 25.71 30.77
CA LYS A 272 -3.42 25.74 31.77
C LYS A 272 -4.50 26.77 31.40
N ASN A 273 -4.08 27.98 31.03
CA ASN A 273 -4.99 29.04 30.61
C ASN A 273 -5.77 28.67 29.34
N LEU A 274 -5.14 27.96 28.40
CA LEU A 274 -5.79 27.46 27.18
C LEU A 274 -6.89 26.44 27.48
N VAL A 275 -6.62 25.49 28.38
CA VAL A 275 -7.61 24.50 28.82
C VAL A 275 -8.78 25.19 29.53
N GLU A 276 -8.50 26.15 30.41
CA GLU A 276 -9.54 26.91 31.12
C GLU A 276 -10.43 27.71 30.15
N LEU A 277 -9.83 28.30 29.11
CA LEU A 277 -10.55 29.01 28.05
C LEU A 277 -11.50 28.07 27.27
N LEU A 278 -11.01 26.89 26.90
CA LEU A 278 -11.79 25.87 26.18
C LEU A 278 -12.96 25.36 27.03
N VAL A 279 -12.73 25.08 28.31
CA VAL A 279 -13.79 24.66 29.25
C VAL A 279 -14.84 25.76 29.41
N THR A 280 -14.42 27.01 29.54
CA THR A 280 -15.33 28.17 29.64
C THR A 280 -16.17 28.31 28.37
N GLN A 281 -15.56 28.15 27.19
CA GLN A 281 -16.27 28.20 25.91
C GLN A 281 -17.29 27.07 25.79
N GLN A 282 -16.93 25.85 26.21
CA GLN A 282 -17.84 24.71 26.19
C GLN A 282 -19.03 24.91 27.14
N GLN A 283 -18.80 25.46 28.33
CA GLN A 283 -19.88 25.80 29.28
C GLN A 283 -20.83 26.85 28.72
N GLN A 284 -20.32 27.89 28.05
CA GLN A 284 -21.15 28.90 27.39
C GLN A 284 -22.03 28.29 26.30
N GLN A 285 -21.50 27.37 25.49
CA GLN A 285 -22.29 26.66 24.48
C GLN A 285 -23.40 25.81 25.10
N GLN A 286 -23.12 25.10 26.21
CA GLN A 286 -24.14 24.32 26.92
C GLN A 286 -25.26 25.21 27.49
N GLN A 287 -24.92 26.36 28.07
CA GLN A 287 -25.93 27.31 28.57
C GLN A 287 -26.81 27.86 27.45
N GLN A 288 -26.24 28.17 26.27
CA GLN A 288 -27.01 28.61 25.12
C GLN A 288 -27.97 27.53 24.62
N GLN A 289 -27.55 26.26 24.60
CA GLN A 289 -28.42 25.14 24.24
C GLN A 289 -29.57 24.96 25.23
N GLN A 290 -29.30 25.08 26.54
CA GLN A 290 -30.35 25.02 27.58
C GLN A 290 -31.36 26.17 27.44
N HIS A 291 -30.90 27.39 27.15
CA HIS A 291 -31.80 28.53 26.88
C HIS A 291 -32.67 28.33 25.65
N GLN A 292 -32.13 27.74 24.58
CA GLN A 292 -32.92 27.42 23.38
C GLN A 292 -33.99 26.34 23.65
N GLN A 293 -33.71 25.38 24.53
CA GLN A 293 -34.66 24.34 24.92
C GLN A 293 -35.77 24.83 25.86
N GLN A 294 -35.55 25.89 26.64
CA GLN A 294 -36.57 26.45 27.55
C GLN A 294 -37.55 27.41 26.86
N HIS A 295 -37.21 27.98 25.70
CA HIS A 295 -38.05 28.94 24.98
C HIS A 295 -39.09 28.44 23.94
N PRO A 296 -39.29 27.13 23.63
CA PRO A 296 -40.29 26.72 22.65
C PRO A 296 -41.73 26.85 23.18
N GLN A 297 -41.95 26.82 24.51
CA GLN A 297 -43.30 26.93 25.10
C GLN A 297 -43.89 28.35 25.04
N GLN A 298 -43.06 29.40 24.97
CA GLN A 298 -43.57 30.77 24.86
C GLN A 298 -44.00 31.15 23.44
N ARG A 299 -43.38 30.57 22.39
CA ARG A 299 -43.81 30.84 21.00
C ARG A 299 -45.20 30.27 20.68
N GLN A 300 -45.62 29.19 21.34
CA GLN A 300 -46.97 28.63 21.14
C GLN A 300 -48.08 29.46 21.80
N ARG A 301 -47.78 30.32 22.78
CA ARG A 301 -48.78 31.18 23.43
C ARG A 301 -49.03 32.52 22.71
N GLN A 302 -48.17 32.92 21.79
CA GLN A 302 -48.33 34.16 21.00
C GLN A 302 -49.01 33.94 19.63
N GLN A 303 -49.31 32.69 19.27
CA GLN A 303 -50.02 32.34 18.03
C GLN A 303 -51.50 31.93 18.25
N LYS A 304 -52.05 32.24 19.43
CA LYS A 304 -53.49 32.14 19.75
C LYS A 304 -54.02 33.53 20.06
#